data_AF-A0A365Z819-F1
#
_entry.id   AF-A0A365Z819-F1
#
_cell.length_a   1.000
_cell.length_b   1.000
_cell.length_c   1.000
_cell.angle_alpha   90.00
_cell.angle_beta   90.00
_cell.angle_gamma   90.00
#
_symmetry.space_group_name_H-M   'P 1'
#
loop_
_entity.id
_entity.type
_entity.pdbx_description
1 polymer ?
#
loop_
_entity_poly.entity_id
_entity_poly.type
_entity_poly.pdbx_seq_one_letter_code
_entity_poly.pdbx_strand_id
1 'polypeptide(L)'
;MHTSPTQGILFVLYTGISWQQLPLELGFGSGQTCWRRLGRWHEAGVFDQLHRILLAELNAAGKIDWTRACVDASHVKAKKGGEATGPSPVDRGKTGSKHHLICDGNGTPLKAITTAANVNDVTQTLALVDGVPPVAGRVGHPRKRPDALLGDKGYDSDPNRRELRKRRILPVISRKGSPNIKGLGKLRYVVEQTFALLHQFKRLTIRWERRLDLHNALVSLASGLICWRRLKHHTP
;
A
#
# COMPACT_ATOMS: atom_id res chain seq x y z
N MET A 1 22.69 -12.17 -24.78
CA MET A 1 22.18 -11.07 -23.94
C MET A 1 21.21 -11.64 -22.92
N HIS A 2 21.52 -11.57 -21.62
CA HIS A 2 20.57 -11.94 -20.58
C HIS A 2 19.46 -10.89 -20.53
N THR A 3 18.24 -11.26 -20.89
CA THR A 3 17.08 -10.39 -20.72
C THR A 3 16.78 -10.25 -19.24
N SER A 4 16.43 -9.03 -18.80
CA SER A 4 16.07 -8.75 -17.41
C SER A 4 14.59 -8.35 -17.29
N PRO A 5 13.67 -9.33 -17.21
CA PRO A 5 12.25 -9.06 -17.02
C PRO A 5 11.95 -8.20 -15.78
N THR A 6 12.80 -8.27 -14.75
CA THR A 6 12.67 -7.47 -13.52
C THR A 6 12.83 -5.98 -13.79
N GLN A 7 13.84 -5.59 -14.58
CA GLN A 7 14.04 -4.20 -14.97
C GLN A 7 12.87 -3.70 -15.84
N GLY A 8 12.34 -4.55 -16.73
CA GLY A 8 11.13 -4.23 -17.50
C GLY A 8 9.89 -4.00 -16.63
N ILE A 9 9.66 -4.81 -15.60
CA ILE A 9 8.56 -4.60 -14.64
C ILE A 9 8.71 -3.25 -13.92
N LEU A 10 9.91 -2.94 -13.43
CA LEU A 10 10.19 -1.65 -12.79
C LEU A 10 9.97 -0.49 -13.75
N PHE A 11 10.44 -0.60 -14.99
CA PHE A 11 10.26 0.42 -16.01
C PHE A 11 8.77 0.71 -16.26
N VAL A 12 7.94 -0.33 -16.42
CA VAL A 12 6.48 -0.19 -16.56
C VAL A 12 5.85 0.43 -15.31
N LEU A 13 6.25 0.00 -14.12
CA LEU A 13 5.75 0.54 -12.85
C LEU A 13 6.01 2.06 -12.74
N TYR A 14 7.22 2.51 -13.09
CA TYR A 14 7.62 3.93 -13.02
C TYR A 14 7.00 4.79 -14.10
N THR A 15 7.00 4.32 -15.35
CA THR A 15 6.60 5.13 -16.51
C THR A 15 5.11 5.08 -16.78
N GLY A 16 4.44 3.98 -16.39
CA GLY A 16 3.01 3.76 -16.60
C GLY A 16 2.66 3.27 -18.01
N ILE A 17 3.64 3.08 -18.89
CA ILE A 17 3.40 2.63 -20.28
C ILE A 17 2.68 1.29 -20.34
N SER A 18 2.02 0.99 -21.46
CA SER A 18 1.46 -0.34 -21.66
C SER A 18 2.56 -1.41 -21.80
N TRP A 19 2.25 -2.65 -21.41
CA TRP A 19 3.17 -3.78 -21.57
C TRP A 19 3.60 -3.99 -23.04
N GLN A 20 2.78 -3.62 -24.03
CA GLN A 20 3.13 -3.74 -25.45
C GLN A 20 4.09 -2.65 -25.93
N GLN A 21 4.15 -1.51 -25.22
CA GLN A 21 5.02 -0.39 -25.55
C GLN A 21 6.37 -0.45 -24.84
N LEU A 22 6.67 -1.53 -24.10
CA LEU A 22 7.98 -1.70 -23.47
C LEU A 22 9.05 -1.81 -24.58
N PRO A 23 9.99 -0.86 -24.68
CA PRO A 23 10.92 -0.84 -25.81
C PRO A 23 11.89 -2.02 -25.75
N LEU A 24 12.06 -2.72 -26.88
CA LEU A 24 12.87 -3.93 -26.96
C LEU A 24 14.37 -3.60 -26.91
N GLU A 25 14.76 -2.43 -27.41
CA GLU A 25 16.11 -1.89 -27.42
C GLU A 25 16.73 -1.73 -26.02
N LEU A 26 15.89 -1.67 -24.97
CA LEU A 26 16.36 -1.61 -23.58
C LEU A 26 16.85 -2.97 -23.04
N GLY A 27 16.69 -4.05 -23.79
CA GLY A 27 17.20 -5.38 -23.41
C GLY A 27 16.44 -6.07 -22.26
N PHE A 28 15.29 -5.54 -21.82
CA PHE A 28 14.48 -6.13 -20.76
C PHE A 28 13.69 -7.38 -21.20
N GLY A 29 13.67 -7.67 -22.50
CA GLY A 29 12.78 -8.63 -23.14
C GLY A 29 11.42 -8.01 -23.45
N SER A 30 10.54 -8.77 -24.12
CA SER A 30 9.21 -8.27 -24.47
C SER A 30 8.37 -7.98 -23.22
N GLY A 31 7.52 -6.95 -23.26
CA GLY A 31 6.68 -6.65 -22.10
C GLY A 31 5.65 -7.74 -21.78
N GLN A 32 5.30 -8.63 -22.71
CA GLN A 32 4.54 -9.85 -22.41
C GLN A 32 5.33 -10.83 -21.53
N THR A 33 6.64 -10.93 -21.74
CA THR A 33 7.52 -11.72 -20.86
C THR A 33 7.59 -11.10 -19.46
N CYS A 34 7.71 -9.78 -19.37
CA CYS A 34 7.66 -9.05 -18.10
C CYS A 34 6.32 -9.25 -17.38
N TRP A 35 5.20 -9.15 -18.11
CA TRP A 35 3.86 -9.35 -17.59
C TRP A 35 3.63 -10.78 -17.05
N ARG A 36 4.05 -11.81 -17.81
CA ARG A 36 4.00 -13.20 -17.32
C ARG A 36 4.89 -13.41 -16.10
N ARG A 37 6.07 -12.78 -16.07
CA ARG A 37 6.98 -12.84 -14.93
C ARG A 37 6.37 -12.20 -13.69
N LEU A 38 5.74 -11.03 -13.83
CA LEU A 38 5.02 -10.36 -12.74
C LEU A 38 3.99 -11.31 -12.11
N GLY A 39 3.18 -11.97 -12.94
CA GLY A 39 2.19 -12.95 -12.48
C GLY A 39 2.83 -14.12 -11.72
N ARG A 40 3.84 -14.78 -12.30
CA ARG A 40 4.54 -15.91 -11.65
C ARG A 40 5.18 -15.52 -10.31
N TRP A 41 5.75 -14.32 -10.24
CA TRP A 41 6.35 -13.82 -9.01
C TRP A 41 5.32 -13.43 -7.95
N HIS A 42 4.17 -12.92 -8.37
CA HIS A 42 3.06 -12.69 -7.46
C HIS A 42 2.53 -14.00 -6.88
N GLU A 43 2.28 -15.00 -7.73
CA GLU A 43 1.83 -16.34 -7.32
C GLU A 43 2.83 -17.01 -6.37
N ALA A 44 4.14 -16.83 -6.60
CA ALA A 44 5.19 -17.30 -5.72
C ALA A 44 5.41 -16.43 -4.46
N GLY A 45 4.65 -15.36 -4.25
CA GLY A 45 4.75 -14.50 -3.06
C GLY A 45 6.02 -13.64 -2.98
N VAL A 46 6.73 -13.46 -4.09
CA VAL A 46 8.05 -12.78 -4.14
C VAL A 46 7.96 -11.34 -3.63
N PHE A 47 6.94 -10.60 -4.03
CA PHE A 47 6.81 -9.19 -3.62
C PHE A 47 6.41 -9.03 -2.15
N ASP A 48 5.56 -9.92 -1.64
CA ASP A 48 5.21 -9.95 -0.22
C ASP A 48 6.40 -10.36 0.65
N GLN A 49 7.25 -11.26 0.16
CA GLN A 49 8.49 -11.62 0.83
C GLN A 49 9.50 -10.47 0.81
N LEU A 50 9.69 -9.81 -0.34
CA LEU A 50 10.55 -8.63 -0.46
C LEU A 50 10.12 -7.53 0.51
N HIS A 51 8.82 -7.21 0.55
CA HIS A 51 8.28 -6.19 1.45
C HIS A 51 8.52 -6.57 2.92
N ARG A 52 8.30 -7.82 3.32
CA ARG A 52 8.58 -8.32 4.66
C ARG A 52 10.05 -8.21 5.06
N ILE A 53 10.97 -8.57 4.16
CA ILE A 53 12.42 -8.45 4.40
C ILE A 53 12.77 -6.98 4.63
N LEU A 54 12.31 -6.08 3.76
CA LEU A 54 12.60 -4.65 3.89
C LEU A 54 12.00 -4.02 5.15
N LEU A 55 10.82 -4.48 5.60
CA LEU A 55 10.27 -4.08 6.90
C LEU A 55 11.14 -4.57 8.06
N ALA A 56 11.64 -5.80 8.01
CA ALA A 56 12.53 -6.33 9.04
C ALA A 56 13.85 -5.55 9.12
N GLU A 57 14.45 -5.22 7.97
CA GLU A 57 15.67 -4.39 7.90
C GLU A 57 15.42 -2.98 8.46
N LEU A 58 14.30 -2.33 8.08
CA LEU A 58 13.93 -1.02 8.64
C LEU A 58 13.71 -1.09 10.16
N ASN A 59 13.08 -2.17 10.65
CA ASN A 59 12.85 -2.34 12.08
C ASN A 59 14.16 -2.55 12.84
N ALA A 60 15.08 -3.35 12.29
CA ALA A 60 16.43 -3.56 12.82
C ALA A 60 17.23 -2.27 12.89
N ALA A 61 17.13 -1.43 11.85
CA ALA A 61 17.75 -0.11 11.80
C ALA A 61 17.06 0.96 12.67
N GLY A 62 16.06 0.60 13.46
CA GLY A 62 15.40 1.55 14.36
C GLY A 62 14.34 2.44 13.70
N LYS A 63 13.97 2.20 12.43
CA LYS A 63 13.25 3.18 11.58
C LYS A 63 11.74 3.02 11.53
N ILE A 64 11.19 1.93 12.04
CA ILE A 64 9.74 1.77 12.16
C ILE A 64 9.24 2.41 13.46
N ASP A 65 8.33 3.37 13.33
CA ASP A 65 7.62 3.99 14.45
C ASP A 65 6.37 3.17 14.82
N TRP A 66 6.49 2.37 15.88
CA TRP A 66 5.41 1.54 16.37
C TRP A 66 4.41 2.27 17.28
N THR A 67 4.69 3.50 17.70
CA THR A 67 3.82 4.25 18.64
C THR A 67 2.47 4.58 18.01
N ARG A 68 2.42 4.65 16.67
CA ARG A 68 1.21 4.96 15.93
C ARG A 68 1.29 4.42 14.50
N ALA A 69 0.14 4.06 13.97
CA ALA A 69 -0.06 3.88 12.54
C ALA A 69 -1.18 4.78 12.04
N CYS A 70 -1.13 5.15 10.76
CA CYS A 70 -2.17 5.92 10.09
C CYS A 70 -2.81 5.07 8.99
N VAL A 71 -4.15 5.10 8.93
CA VAL A 71 -4.94 4.49 7.85
C VAL A 71 -5.61 5.55 7.01
N ASP A 72 -5.57 5.35 5.70
CA ASP A 72 -6.33 6.12 4.75
C ASP A 72 -6.54 5.34 3.43
N ALA A 73 -7.40 5.85 2.56
CA ALA A 73 -7.69 5.28 1.25
C ALA A 73 -7.58 6.33 0.15
N SER A 74 -7.08 5.93 -1.01
CA SER A 74 -6.99 6.79 -2.19
C SER A 74 -7.70 6.16 -3.39
N HIS A 75 -8.48 6.98 -4.09
CA HIS A 75 -9.22 6.54 -5.28
C HIS A 75 -8.33 6.57 -6.51
N VAL A 76 -8.41 5.51 -7.33
CA VAL A 76 -7.73 5.43 -8.62
C VAL A 76 -8.71 5.05 -9.72
N LYS A 77 -8.57 5.67 -10.90
CA LYS A 77 -9.41 5.34 -12.06
C LYS A 77 -9.01 3.98 -12.60
N ALA A 78 -9.97 3.12 -12.89
CA ALA A 78 -9.74 1.79 -13.42
C ALA A 78 -10.23 1.72 -14.88
N LYS A 79 -9.37 2.14 -15.81
CA LYS A 79 -9.76 2.39 -17.21
C LYS A 79 -10.21 1.16 -17.97
N LYS A 80 -9.75 -0.03 -17.58
CA LYS A 80 -10.12 -1.30 -18.21
C LYS A 80 -11.17 -2.11 -17.44
N GLY A 81 -11.68 -1.59 -16.32
CA GLY A 81 -12.53 -2.33 -15.40
C GLY A 81 -11.83 -3.56 -14.82
N GLY A 82 -12.61 -4.59 -14.45
CA GLY A 82 -12.13 -5.87 -13.94
C GLY A 82 -12.48 -6.11 -12.47
N GLU A 83 -11.82 -7.10 -11.86
CA GLU A 83 -12.03 -7.47 -10.46
C GLU A 83 -11.77 -6.30 -9.52
N ALA A 84 -12.53 -6.19 -8.42
CA ALA A 84 -12.42 -5.09 -7.46
C ALA A 84 -12.44 -3.69 -8.12
N THR A 85 -13.33 -3.51 -9.10
CA THR A 85 -13.68 -2.20 -9.64
C THR A 85 -15.16 -1.91 -9.39
N GLY A 86 -15.52 -0.64 -9.27
CA GLY A 86 -16.89 -0.20 -9.03
C GLY A 86 -17.08 1.29 -9.29
N PRO A 87 -18.32 1.80 -9.22
CA PRO A 87 -18.61 3.20 -9.47
C PRO A 87 -17.93 4.09 -8.42
N SER A 88 -17.18 5.09 -8.86
CA SER A 88 -16.48 5.99 -7.95
C SER A 88 -17.41 7.10 -7.42
N PRO A 89 -17.51 7.27 -6.09
CA PRO A 89 -18.30 8.36 -5.50
C PRO A 89 -17.67 9.74 -5.75
N VAL A 90 -16.39 9.80 -6.16
CA VAL A 90 -15.64 11.06 -6.36
C VAL A 90 -15.34 11.36 -7.83
N ASP A 91 -15.78 10.51 -8.78
CA ASP A 91 -15.55 10.69 -10.22
C ASP A 91 -16.81 10.42 -11.04
N ARG A 92 -17.96 10.96 -10.60
CA ARG A 92 -19.27 10.88 -11.28
C ARG A 92 -19.68 9.44 -11.62
N GLY A 93 -19.40 8.49 -10.72
CA GLY A 93 -19.73 7.07 -10.92
C GLY A 93 -18.83 6.34 -11.92
N LYS A 94 -17.76 6.96 -12.46
CA LYS A 94 -16.82 6.27 -13.35
C LYS A 94 -16.15 5.10 -12.64
N THR A 95 -15.82 4.07 -13.39
CA THR A 95 -15.19 2.85 -12.89
C THR A 95 -13.83 3.15 -12.25
N GLY A 96 -13.67 2.73 -11.00
CA GLY A 96 -12.46 2.92 -10.22
C GLY A 96 -12.23 1.84 -9.18
N SER A 97 -11.07 1.94 -8.54
CA SER A 97 -10.68 1.18 -7.36
C SER A 97 -10.24 2.14 -6.25
N LYS A 98 -10.03 1.59 -5.06
CA LYS A 98 -9.38 2.26 -3.94
C LYS A 98 -8.14 1.49 -3.54
N HIS A 99 -7.05 2.20 -3.27
CA HIS A 99 -5.92 1.67 -2.50
C HIS A 99 -6.12 2.09 -1.05
N HIS A 100 -6.34 1.11 -0.18
CA HIS A 100 -6.35 1.28 1.27
C HIS A 100 -4.95 1.01 1.78
N LEU A 101 -4.44 1.84 2.69
CA LEU A 101 -3.06 1.73 3.16
C LEU A 101 -2.99 2.00 4.66
N ILE A 102 -2.20 1.19 5.36
CA ILE A 102 -1.72 1.46 6.72
C ILE A 102 -0.21 1.70 6.68
N CYS A 103 0.22 2.83 7.22
CA CYS A 103 1.64 3.15 7.41
C CYS A 103 1.96 3.41 8.87
N ASP A 104 3.22 3.26 9.25
CA ASP A 104 3.71 3.66 10.56
C ASP A 104 3.74 5.21 10.72
N GLY A 105 4.15 5.70 11.89
CA GLY A 105 4.22 7.15 12.16
C GLY A 105 5.27 7.91 11.33
N ASN A 106 6.15 7.21 10.62
CA ASN A 106 7.14 7.77 9.69
C ASN A 106 6.74 7.66 8.21
N GLY A 107 5.62 6.99 7.91
CA GLY A 107 5.10 6.78 6.56
C GLY A 107 5.70 5.58 5.84
N THR A 108 6.22 4.61 6.59
CA THR A 108 6.61 3.30 6.07
C THR A 108 5.33 2.49 5.80
N PRO A 109 5.04 2.11 4.55
CA PRO A 109 3.84 1.33 4.24
C PRO A 109 3.96 -0.06 4.87
N LEU A 110 3.04 -0.40 5.79
CA LEU A 110 3.02 -1.69 6.49
C LEU A 110 2.14 -2.70 5.75
N LYS A 111 1.01 -2.25 5.19
CA LYS A 111 0.10 -3.07 4.38
C LYS A 111 -0.73 -2.18 3.45
N ALA A 112 -1.02 -2.69 2.25
CA ALA A 112 -1.99 -2.11 1.34
C ALA A 112 -3.00 -3.16 0.86
N ILE A 113 -4.22 -2.72 0.54
CA ILE A 113 -5.32 -3.52 0.01
C ILE A 113 -5.98 -2.76 -1.13
N THR A 114 -6.36 -3.46 -2.21
CA THR A 114 -7.12 -2.86 -3.32
C THR A 114 -8.57 -3.34 -3.28
N THR A 115 -9.53 -2.41 -3.34
CA THR A 115 -10.97 -2.73 -3.43
C THR A 115 -11.64 -1.96 -4.57
N ALA A 116 -12.91 -2.27 -4.84
CA ALA A 116 -13.75 -1.43 -5.70
C ALA A 116 -13.94 -0.03 -5.09
N ALA A 117 -14.15 0.98 -5.95
CA ALA A 117 -14.21 2.38 -5.51
C ALA A 117 -15.42 2.72 -4.61
N ASN A 118 -16.50 1.95 -4.71
CA ASN A 118 -17.70 2.12 -3.87
C ASN A 118 -17.60 1.43 -2.50
N VAL A 119 -16.52 0.70 -2.21
CA VAL A 119 -16.32 0.07 -0.90
C VAL A 119 -16.04 1.15 0.15
N ASN A 120 -16.72 1.07 1.29
CA ASN A 120 -16.54 2.01 2.39
C ASN A 120 -15.25 1.72 3.15
N ASP A 121 -14.44 2.75 3.39
CA ASP A 121 -13.10 2.65 3.97
C ASP A 121 -13.13 2.07 5.39
N VAL A 122 -14.19 2.34 6.15
CA VAL A 122 -14.39 1.80 7.50
C VAL A 122 -14.43 0.27 7.52
N THR A 123 -14.84 -0.38 6.42
CA THR A 123 -14.92 -1.84 6.34
C THR A 123 -13.55 -2.50 6.18
N GLN A 124 -12.53 -1.74 5.76
CA GLN A 124 -11.19 -2.26 5.48
C GLN A 124 -10.22 -2.04 6.65
N THR A 125 -10.63 -1.34 7.70
CA THR A 125 -9.76 -0.99 8.85
C THR A 125 -9.12 -2.22 9.50
N LEU A 126 -9.93 -3.22 9.85
CA LEU A 126 -9.41 -4.42 10.54
C LEU A 126 -8.58 -5.29 9.60
N ALA A 127 -8.96 -5.37 8.31
CA ALA A 127 -8.20 -6.10 7.30
C ALA A 127 -6.79 -5.48 7.11
N LEU A 128 -6.66 -4.15 7.14
CA LEU A 128 -5.35 -3.49 7.12
C LEU A 128 -4.53 -3.81 8.37
N VAL A 129 -5.12 -3.68 9.55
CA VAL A 129 -4.43 -3.91 10.84
C VAL A 129 -3.98 -5.36 10.98
N ASP A 130 -4.86 -6.32 10.71
CA ASP A 130 -4.56 -7.74 10.84
C ASP A 130 -3.69 -8.25 9.67
N GLY A 131 -3.69 -7.52 8.55
CA GLY A 131 -2.84 -7.79 7.40
C GLY A 131 -1.40 -7.30 7.53
N VAL A 132 -1.04 -6.55 8.58
CA VAL A 132 0.35 -6.18 8.85
C VAL A 132 1.15 -7.46 9.16
N PRO A 133 2.22 -7.76 8.40
CA PRO A 133 2.99 -8.98 8.63
C PRO A 133 3.74 -8.90 9.97
N PRO A 134 4.12 -10.05 10.57
CA PRO A 134 5.09 -10.04 11.65
C PRO A 134 6.41 -9.43 11.17
N VAL A 135 6.82 -8.34 11.79
CA VAL A 135 8.05 -7.62 11.46
C VAL A 135 9.13 -7.96 12.49
N ALA A 136 10.13 -8.72 12.04
CA ALA A 136 11.30 -9.09 12.83
C ALA A 136 12.33 -7.94 12.85
N GLY A 137 13.58 -8.22 13.23
CA GLY A 137 14.70 -7.26 13.16
C GLY A 137 15.11 -6.64 14.49
N ARG A 138 14.32 -6.79 15.56
CA ARG A 138 14.72 -6.44 16.93
C ARG A 138 14.61 -7.67 17.84
N VAL A 139 15.33 -7.63 18.97
CA VAL A 139 15.28 -8.70 19.99
C VAL A 139 13.84 -8.89 20.48
N GLY A 140 13.40 -10.15 20.55
CA GLY A 140 12.06 -10.54 20.98
C GLY A 140 11.16 -11.01 19.83
N HIS A 141 9.87 -11.18 20.13
CA HIS A 141 8.91 -11.70 19.16
C HIS A 141 8.58 -10.65 18.07
N PRO A 142 8.51 -11.03 16.78
CA PRO A 142 8.17 -10.11 15.70
C PRO A 142 6.88 -9.33 15.97
N ARG A 143 6.96 -8.00 15.86
CA ARG A 143 5.83 -7.11 16.17
C ARG A 143 4.91 -6.99 14.96
N LYS A 144 3.59 -6.97 15.21
CA LYS A 144 2.55 -6.80 14.17
C LYS A 144 1.69 -5.56 14.34
N ARG A 145 1.60 -5.03 15.56
CA ARG A 145 0.56 -4.07 15.94
C ARG A 145 1.17 -2.75 16.43
N PRO A 146 0.67 -1.60 15.96
CA PRO A 146 1.03 -0.30 16.52
C PRO A 146 0.35 -0.10 17.88
N ASP A 147 0.83 0.85 18.68
CA ASP A 147 0.18 1.19 19.96
C ASP A 147 -1.14 1.97 19.74
N ALA A 148 -1.18 2.82 18.69
CA ALA A 148 -2.36 3.60 18.31
C ALA A 148 -2.65 3.51 16.80
N LEU A 149 -3.93 3.63 16.44
CA LEU A 149 -4.38 3.75 15.06
C LEU A 149 -5.06 5.08 14.85
N LEU A 150 -4.53 5.88 13.92
CA LEU A 150 -5.06 7.17 13.52
C LEU A 150 -5.79 7.01 12.19
N GLY A 151 -6.98 7.56 12.10
CA GLY A 151 -7.79 7.59 10.88
C GLY A 151 -8.59 8.88 10.81
N ASP A 152 -9.07 9.21 9.61
CA ASP A 152 -10.03 10.29 9.48
C ASP A 152 -11.37 9.95 10.16
N LYS A 153 -12.28 10.93 10.21
CA LYS A 153 -13.61 10.76 10.81
C LYS A 153 -14.49 9.74 10.06
N GLY A 154 -14.24 9.49 8.78
CA GLY A 154 -14.91 8.46 7.98
C GLY A 154 -14.72 7.06 8.55
N TYR A 155 -13.55 6.79 9.14
CA TYR A 155 -13.21 5.53 9.83
C TYR A 155 -13.90 5.33 11.19
N ASP A 156 -14.70 6.28 11.67
CA ASP A 156 -15.41 6.13 12.95
C ASP A 156 -16.47 5.01 12.88
N SER A 157 -16.31 4.02 13.78
CA SER A 157 -17.17 2.85 13.94
C SER A 157 -16.96 2.22 15.32
N ASP A 158 -18.03 2.05 16.10
CA ASP A 158 -17.94 1.39 17.41
C ASP A 158 -17.49 -0.08 17.33
N PRO A 159 -17.97 -0.91 16.38
CA PRO A 159 -17.41 -2.23 16.14
C PRO A 159 -15.88 -2.21 15.94
N ASN A 160 -15.36 -1.35 15.06
CA ASN A 160 -13.91 -1.27 14.82
C ASN A 160 -13.16 -0.82 16.07
N ARG A 161 -13.67 0.17 16.81
CA ARG A 161 -13.05 0.64 18.05
C ARG A 161 -12.97 -0.46 19.12
N ARG A 162 -14.01 -1.30 19.26
CA ARG A 162 -13.97 -2.46 20.16
C ARG A 162 -12.91 -3.46 19.72
N GLU A 163 -12.88 -3.80 18.44
CA GLU A 163 -11.91 -4.75 17.88
C GLU A 163 -10.46 -4.25 17.94
N LEU A 164 -10.22 -2.96 17.78
CA LEU A 164 -8.90 -2.34 17.98
C LEU A 164 -8.46 -2.43 19.44
N ARG A 165 -9.36 -2.13 20.40
CA ARG A 165 -9.04 -2.26 21.83
C ARG A 165 -8.76 -3.70 22.25
N LYS A 166 -9.49 -4.69 21.71
CA LYS A 166 -9.18 -6.12 21.91
C LYS A 166 -7.76 -6.48 21.44
N ARG A 167 -7.28 -5.81 20.40
CA ARG A 167 -5.91 -5.93 19.87
C ARG A 167 -4.87 -5.09 20.64
N ARG A 168 -5.29 -4.40 21.70
CA ARG A 168 -4.51 -3.42 22.48
C ARG A 168 -4.02 -2.24 21.64
N ILE A 169 -4.82 -1.83 20.66
CA ILE A 169 -4.56 -0.67 19.80
C ILE A 169 -5.52 0.45 20.20
N LEU A 170 -4.99 1.63 20.53
CA LEU A 170 -5.81 2.81 20.85
C LEU A 170 -6.40 3.42 19.56
N PRO A 171 -7.73 3.45 19.38
CA PRO A 171 -8.34 4.13 18.23
C PRO A 171 -8.35 5.65 18.40
N VAL A 172 -7.43 6.35 17.73
CA VAL A 172 -7.35 7.81 17.66
C VAL A 172 -8.06 8.30 16.40
N ILE A 173 -9.38 8.19 16.44
CA ILE A 173 -10.28 8.57 15.35
C ILE A 173 -11.29 9.58 15.91
N SER A 174 -11.56 10.66 15.18
CA SER A 174 -12.58 11.64 15.61
C SER A 174 -13.98 11.02 15.51
N ARG A 175 -14.86 11.29 16.48
CA ARG A 175 -16.24 10.79 16.48
C ARG A 175 -17.09 11.54 15.43
N LYS A 176 -17.92 10.82 14.67
CA LYS A 176 -18.93 11.43 13.79
C LYS A 176 -19.90 12.26 14.64
N GLY A 177 -20.25 13.46 14.17
CA GLY A 177 -21.09 14.41 14.91
C GLY A 177 -20.39 15.18 16.05
N SER A 178 -19.11 14.92 16.34
CA SER A 178 -18.35 15.64 17.38
C SER A 178 -17.24 16.50 16.78
N PRO A 179 -16.70 17.49 17.51
CA PRO A 179 -15.50 18.21 17.10
C PRO A 179 -14.32 17.28 16.79
N ASN A 180 -13.44 17.71 15.87
CA ASN A 180 -12.24 16.94 15.52
C ASN A 180 -11.25 16.93 16.69
N ILE A 181 -10.52 15.83 16.86
CA ILE A 181 -9.38 15.76 17.78
C ILE A 181 -8.33 16.78 17.33
N LYS A 182 -7.97 17.71 18.22
CA LYS A 182 -6.98 18.75 17.94
C LYS A 182 -5.63 18.14 17.55
N GLY A 183 -5.03 18.63 16.46
CA GLY A 183 -3.72 18.16 15.99
C GLY A 183 -3.71 16.82 15.23
N LEU A 184 -4.82 16.08 15.18
CA LEU A 184 -4.89 14.79 14.50
C LEU A 184 -4.50 14.88 13.02
N GLY A 185 -4.93 15.93 12.32
CA GLY A 185 -4.58 16.13 10.90
C GLY A 185 -3.07 16.19 10.66
N LYS A 186 -2.33 16.91 11.51
CA LYS A 186 -0.86 17.03 11.40
C LYS A 186 -0.17 15.69 11.61
N LEU A 187 -0.64 14.89 12.58
CA LEU A 187 -0.09 13.55 12.82
C LEU A 187 -0.42 12.60 11.66
N ARG A 188 -1.64 12.68 11.13
CA ARG A 188 -2.13 11.78 10.09
C ARG A 188 -1.54 12.08 8.71
N TYR A 189 -1.10 13.31 8.45
CA TYR A 189 -0.53 13.76 7.16
C TYR A 189 0.53 12.82 6.56
N VAL A 190 1.22 12.05 7.41
CA VAL A 190 2.20 11.05 6.98
C VAL A 190 1.62 9.96 6.04
N VAL A 191 0.33 9.60 6.19
CA VAL A 191 -0.32 8.64 5.28
C VAL A 191 -0.58 9.25 3.90
N GLU A 192 -0.92 10.55 3.85
CA GLU A 192 -1.10 11.29 2.61
C GLU A 192 0.23 11.41 1.86
N GLN A 193 1.32 11.67 2.58
CA GLN A 193 2.69 11.59 2.03
C GLN A 193 3.02 10.20 1.49
N THR A 194 2.61 9.14 2.19
CA THR A 194 2.85 7.76 1.74
C THR A 194 2.08 7.45 0.46
N PHE A 195 0.83 7.93 0.34
CA PHE A 195 0.08 7.86 -0.92
C PHE A 195 0.72 8.66 -2.04
N ALA A 196 1.24 9.86 -1.76
CA ALA A 196 1.98 10.63 -2.75
C ALA A 196 3.17 9.85 -3.29
N LEU A 197 3.95 9.18 -2.43
CA LEU A 197 5.03 8.29 -2.85
C LEU A 197 4.53 7.09 -3.66
N LEU A 198 3.43 6.46 -3.24
CA LEU A 198 2.82 5.33 -3.96
C LEU A 198 2.36 5.74 -5.37
N HIS A 199 1.86 6.95 -5.51
CA HIS A 199 1.37 7.50 -6.79
C HIS A 199 2.47 8.15 -7.65
N GLN A 200 3.71 8.27 -7.16
CA GLN A 200 4.86 8.56 -8.03
C GLN A 200 5.13 7.42 -9.02
N PHE A 201 4.74 6.19 -8.67
CA PHE A 201 4.74 5.07 -9.61
C PHE A 201 3.55 5.26 -10.56
N LYS A 202 3.80 5.84 -11.74
CA LYS A 202 2.74 6.26 -12.68
C LYS A 202 1.78 5.12 -13.06
N ARG A 203 2.22 3.86 -13.00
CA ARG A 203 1.34 2.71 -13.24
C ARG A 203 0.22 2.55 -12.20
N LEU A 204 0.38 3.12 -11.01
CA LEU A 204 -0.60 3.02 -9.91
C LEU A 204 -1.58 4.21 -9.88
N THR A 205 -1.29 5.33 -10.53
CA THR A 205 -2.21 6.50 -10.57
C THR A 205 -3.48 6.22 -11.36
N ILE A 206 -3.35 5.38 -12.40
CA ILE A 206 -4.44 4.85 -13.20
C ILE A 206 -4.26 3.34 -13.27
N ARG A 207 -5.24 2.60 -12.78
CA ARG A 207 -5.26 1.14 -12.88
C ARG A 207 -5.60 0.73 -14.31
N TRP A 208 -4.65 0.06 -14.96
CA TRP A 208 -4.81 -0.52 -16.29
C TRP A 208 -5.02 -2.04 -16.26
N GLU A 209 -4.63 -2.68 -15.16
CA GLU A 209 -4.70 -4.11 -14.92
C GLU A 209 -6.15 -4.56 -14.63
N ARG A 210 -6.73 -5.38 -15.51
CA ARG A 210 -8.05 -6.00 -15.29
C ARG A 210 -8.05 -7.02 -14.15
N ARG A 211 -6.97 -7.80 -14.06
CA ARG A 211 -6.78 -8.79 -13.00
C ARG A 211 -6.30 -8.10 -11.72
N LEU A 212 -6.93 -8.41 -10.59
CA LEU A 212 -6.61 -7.78 -9.31
C LEU A 212 -5.24 -8.23 -8.79
N ASP A 213 -4.89 -9.48 -9.01
CA ASP A 213 -3.65 -10.10 -8.57
C ASP A 213 -2.40 -9.35 -9.12
N LEU A 214 -2.38 -9.04 -10.41
CA LEU A 214 -1.31 -8.27 -11.04
C LEU A 214 -1.25 -6.83 -10.57
N HIS A 215 -2.41 -6.21 -10.31
CA HIS A 215 -2.47 -4.88 -9.73
C HIS A 215 -1.88 -4.87 -8.31
N ASN A 216 -2.26 -5.87 -7.49
CA ASN A 216 -1.73 -6.04 -6.14
C ASN A 216 -0.23 -6.36 -6.14
N ALA A 217 0.27 -7.09 -7.13
CA ALA A 217 1.70 -7.32 -7.31
C ALA A 217 2.47 -6.00 -7.51
N LEU A 218 1.95 -5.09 -8.33
CA LEU A 218 2.54 -3.76 -8.54
C LEU A 218 2.47 -2.89 -7.27
N VAL A 219 1.35 -2.91 -6.55
CA VAL A 219 1.21 -2.20 -5.26
C VAL A 219 2.19 -2.72 -4.21
N SER A 220 2.37 -4.04 -4.14
CA SER A 220 3.30 -4.68 -3.18
C SER A 220 4.75 -4.38 -3.53
N LEU A 221 5.10 -4.43 -4.82
CA LEU A 221 6.42 -4.02 -5.32
C LEU A 221 6.69 -2.54 -5.01
N ALA A 222 5.74 -1.64 -5.27
CA ALA A 222 5.87 -0.22 -4.95
C ALA A 222 6.06 0.02 -3.44
N SER A 223 5.30 -0.69 -2.60
CA SER A 223 5.44 -0.62 -1.13
C SER A 223 6.83 -1.06 -0.67
N GLY A 224 7.36 -2.15 -1.25
CA GLY A 224 8.74 -2.57 -1.04
C GLY A 224 9.76 -1.51 -1.48
N LEU A 225 9.60 -0.92 -2.67
CA LEU A 225 10.50 0.12 -3.16
C LEU A 225 10.51 1.38 -2.27
N ILE A 226 9.36 1.76 -1.70
CA ILE A 226 9.29 2.84 -0.70
C ILE A 226 10.11 2.46 0.54
N CYS A 227 9.95 1.23 1.05
CA CYS A 227 10.74 0.74 2.19
C CYS A 227 12.25 0.75 1.89
N TRP A 228 12.64 0.28 0.71
CA TRP A 228 14.05 0.25 0.28
C TRP A 228 14.67 1.64 0.18
N ARG A 229 13.95 2.63 -0.39
CA ARG A 229 14.43 4.02 -0.44
C ARG A 229 14.61 4.58 0.97
N ARG A 230 13.65 4.33 1.87
CA ARG A 230 13.76 4.74 3.28
C ARG A 230 14.98 4.11 3.95
N LEU A 231 15.28 2.84 3.68
CA LEU A 231 16.46 2.19 4.22
C LEU A 231 17.77 2.84 3.70
N LYS A 232 17.85 3.09 2.40
CA LYS A 232 19.03 3.70 1.77
C LYS A 232 19.33 5.12 2.23
N HIS A 233 18.31 5.96 2.39
CA HIS A 233 18.49 7.35 2.85
C HIS A 233 18.96 7.45 4.31
N HIS A 234 19.09 6.34 5.03
CA HIS A 234 19.54 6.30 6.41
C HIS A 234 20.75 5.37 6.63
N THR A 235 21.33 4.82 5.57
CA THR A 235 22.64 4.16 5.67
C THR A 235 23.69 5.27 5.65
N PRO A 236 24.58 5.37 6.67
CA PRO A 236 25.61 6.41 6.71
C PRO A 236 26.56 6.34 5.52
#